data_AF-A0A432T733-F1
#
_entry.id   AF-A0A432T733-F1
#
_cell.length_a   1.000
_cell.length_b   1.000
_cell.length_c   1.000
_cell.angle_alpha   90.00
_cell.angle_beta   90.00
_cell.angle_gamma   90.00
#
_symmetry.space_group_name_H-M   'P 1'
#
loop_
_entity.id
_entity.type
_entity.pdbx_description
1 polymer ?
#
loop_
_entity_poly.entity_id
_entity_poly.type
_entity_poly.pdbx_seq_one_letter_code
_entity_poly.pdbx_strand_id
1 'polypeptide(L)'
;CKRVQGLHYSLWQEIPVRKRWSQKFYSKRSTPDQIVLPHTMFDGKGIDYVNNSFGVFRRAYLFTKRGYINRWRYKHGKHMAKGYSDHLPVYAYFDVHSYLREKDAPVVSALKAVPIEKLYALTSLKNPVRIDNAVVVFKRGGNAVIKQSPEGRGIYLYATAHALKEGVIYDLKVEEIGEYHGLKEIISVYPLKEKGETDPQKYMRQSLDGALKQNEIVRDIEGIYQKGYLYTQKKKIPLYFKNKKLTPRDGAKLKIYYAHIGYYKRPQLVIYSKKDFKIME
;
A
#
# COMPACT_ATOMS: atom_id res chain seq x y z
N CYS A 1 -30.95 -21.44 4.28
CA CYS A 1 -30.02 -20.97 3.23
C CYS A 1 -30.10 -21.88 2.02
N LYS A 2 -30.58 -21.38 0.86
CA LYS A 2 -30.53 -22.13 -0.40
C LYS A 2 -29.06 -22.32 -0.81
N ARG A 3 -28.61 -23.56 -0.98
CA ARG A 3 -27.27 -23.89 -1.52
C ARG A 3 -27.20 -23.34 -2.95
N VAL A 4 -26.30 -22.38 -3.20
CA VAL A 4 -25.94 -22.00 -4.56
C VAL A 4 -24.97 -23.06 -5.06
N GLN A 5 -25.41 -23.89 -6.01
CA GLN A 5 -24.58 -24.90 -6.67
C GLN A 5 -23.44 -24.21 -7.44
N GLY A 6 -22.19 -24.69 -7.29
CA GLY A 6 -21.06 -24.31 -8.15
C GLY A 6 -20.02 -23.32 -7.59
N LEU A 7 -20.14 -22.87 -6.35
CA LEU A 7 -19.11 -21.99 -5.74
C LEU A 7 -17.90 -22.81 -5.29
N HIS A 8 -16.74 -22.56 -5.92
CA HIS A 8 -15.46 -23.05 -5.43
C HIS A 8 -14.71 -21.94 -4.68
N TYR A 9 -13.97 -22.31 -3.64
CA TYR A 9 -13.19 -21.40 -2.83
C TYR A 9 -11.76 -21.28 -3.36
N SER A 10 -11.34 -20.07 -3.73
CA SER A 10 -9.96 -19.80 -4.16
C SER A 10 -9.05 -19.61 -2.95
N LEU A 11 -8.05 -20.46 -2.79
CA LEU A 11 -7.12 -20.38 -1.66
C LEU A 11 -6.30 -19.09 -1.60
N TRP A 12 -6.14 -18.36 -2.71
CA TRP A 12 -5.52 -17.02 -2.69
C TRP A 12 -6.22 -16.04 -1.75
N GLN A 13 -7.49 -16.25 -1.41
CA GLN A 13 -8.22 -15.41 -0.46
C GLN A 13 -7.58 -15.44 0.94
N GLU A 14 -6.85 -16.50 1.29
CA GLU A 14 -6.15 -16.66 2.57
C GLU A 14 -4.87 -15.82 2.67
N ILE A 15 -4.28 -15.45 1.53
CA ILE A 15 -3.02 -14.69 1.48
C ILE A 15 -3.32 -13.18 1.43
N PRO A 16 -2.57 -12.30 2.12
CA PRO A 16 -2.72 -10.85 1.95
C PRO A 16 -2.48 -10.41 0.50
N VAL A 17 -3.25 -9.47 -0.02
CA VAL A 17 -3.24 -9.08 -1.46
C VAL A 17 -1.83 -8.81 -2.01
N ARG A 18 -0.94 -8.19 -1.24
CA ARG A 18 0.44 -7.94 -1.67
C ARG A 18 1.28 -9.19 -1.89
N LYS A 19 0.98 -10.25 -1.17
CA LYS A 19 1.62 -11.56 -1.25
C LYS A 19 0.91 -12.48 -2.26
N ARG A 20 -0.28 -12.11 -2.75
CA ARG A 20 -1.05 -12.81 -3.79
C ARG A 20 -0.41 -12.69 -5.17
N TRP A 21 0.68 -13.41 -5.37
CA TRP A 21 1.30 -13.56 -6.69
C TRP A 21 2.25 -14.75 -6.72
N SER A 22 2.16 -15.53 -7.78
CA SER A 22 3.15 -16.54 -8.15
C SER A 22 4.07 -16.04 -9.26
N GLN A 23 3.64 -15.05 -10.04
CA GLN A 23 4.40 -14.49 -11.15
C GLN A 23 4.63 -12.98 -10.98
N LYS A 24 5.79 -12.50 -11.44
CA LYS A 24 6.12 -11.07 -11.46
C LYS A 24 6.82 -10.68 -12.75
N PHE A 25 6.11 -9.96 -13.62
CA PHE A 25 6.65 -9.39 -14.84
C PHE A 25 6.86 -7.87 -14.65
N TYR A 26 8.12 -7.44 -14.58
CA TYR A 26 8.50 -6.09 -14.14
C TYR A 26 7.90 -5.73 -12.76
N SER A 27 7.05 -4.70 -12.70
CA SER A 27 6.33 -4.29 -11.49
C SER A 27 4.95 -4.92 -11.35
N LYS A 28 4.47 -5.63 -12.39
CA LYS A 28 3.15 -6.27 -12.39
C LYS A 28 3.24 -7.64 -11.72
N ARG A 29 2.35 -7.86 -10.76
CA ARG A 29 2.19 -9.11 -10.00
C ARG A 29 0.90 -9.77 -10.46
N SER A 30 0.93 -11.08 -10.65
CA SER A 30 -0.21 -11.87 -11.13
C SER A 30 -0.28 -13.22 -10.41
N THR A 31 -1.48 -13.80 -10.41
CA THR A 31 -1.78 -15.13 -9.85
C THR A 31 -2.30 -16.06 -10.96
N PRO A 32 -1.51 -16.36 -12.01
CA PRO A 32 -1.94 -17.29 -13.05
C PRO A 32 -2.12 -18.71 -12.51
N ASP A 33 -1.37 -19.08 -11.47
CA ASP A 33 -1.46 -20.39 -10.83
C ASP A 33 -2.50 -20.37 -9.70
N GLN A 34 -3.41 -21.35 -9.66
CA GLN A 34 -4.58 -21.35 -8.79
C GLN A 34 -4.76 -22.73 -8.13
N ILE A 35 -5.14 -22.74 -6.85
CA ILE A 35 -5.71 -23.90 -6.17
C ILE A 35 -7.10 -23.48 -5.69
N VAL A 36 -8.12 -24.18 -6.19
CA VAL A 36 -9.52 -23.83 -6.04
C VAL A 36 -10.26 -25.06 -5.52
N LEU A 37 -10.96 -24.92 -4.39
CA LEU A 37 -11.48 -26.06 -3.63
C LEU A 37 -13.01 -26.14 -3.69
N PRO A 38 -13.59 -27.32 -3.92
CA PRO A 38 -15.01 -27.55 -3.73
C PRO A 38 -15.35 -27.60 -2.23
N HIS A 39 -16.63 -27.40 -1.89
CA HIS A 39 -17.10 -27.47 -0.51
C HIS A 39 -16.84 -28.83 0.17
N THR A 40 -16.75 -29.91 -0.61
CA THR A 40 -16.49 -31.27 -0.11
C THR A 40 -15.08 -31.46 0.44
N MET A 41 -14.16 -30.51 0.25
CA MET A 41 -12.81 -30.54 0.87
C MET A 41 -12.80 -29.90 2.27
N PHE A 42 -13.97 -29.68 2.86
CA PHE A 42 -14.15 -29.04 4.17
C PHE A 42 -15.24 -29.74 5.00
N ASP A 43 -15.67 -30.95 4.60
CA ASP A 43 -16.85 -31.60 5.16
C ASP A 43 -16.53 -32.76 6.12
N GLY A 44 -15.24 -33.04 6.35
CA GLY A 44 -14.82 -34.10 7.26
C GLY A 44 -14.70 -35.47 6.60
N LYS A 45 -15.01 -35.60 5.29
CA LYS A 45 -15.15 -36.88 4.60
C LYS A 45 -14.09 -37.09 3.53
N GLY A 46 -13.29 -38.14 3.69
CA GLY A 46 -12.30 -38.54 2.69
C GLY A 46 -11.06 -37.68 2.79
N ILE A 47 -10.94 -36.66 1.93
CA ILE A 47 -9.79 -35.75 1.89
C ILE A 47 -10.28 -34.34 2.19
N ASP A 48 -9.70 -33.71 3.20
CA ASP A 48 -9.95 -32.32 3.53
C ASP A 48 -8.70 -31.46 3.31
N TYR A 49 -8.94 -30.17 3.08
CA TYR A 49 -7.90 -29.17 3.06
C TYR A 49 -7.45 -28.83 4.49
N VAL A 50 -6.13 -28.76 4.68
CA VAL A 50 -5.54 -28.29 5.94
C VAL A 50 -5.63 -26.77 6.01
N ASN A 51 -6.37 -26.25 6.98
CA ASN A 51 -6.63 -24.82 7.14
C ASN A 51 -5.35 -23.97 7.11
N ASN A 52 -5.41 -22.83 6.40
CA ASN A 52 -4.34 -21.85 6.31
C ASN A 52 -2.99 -22.42 5.80
N SER A 53 -3.02 -23.57 5.12
CA SER A 53 -1.82 -24.22 4.59
C SER A 53 -1.37 -23.66 3.24
N PHE A 54 -2.22 -22.89 2.56
CA PHE A 54 -1.91 -22.34 1.25
C PHE A 54 -0.78 -21.32 1.32
N GLY A 55 0.20 -21.49 0.43
CA GLY A 55 1.38 -20.64 0.39
C GLY A 55 1.99 -20.51 -1.00
N VAL A 56 2.82 -19.48 -1.15
CA VAL A 56 3.72 -19.33 -2.29
C VAL A 56 5.12 -19.66 -1.81
N PHE A 57 5.75 -20.66 -2.42
CA PHE A 57 7.09 -21.06 -2.06
C PHE A 57 8.12 -20.00 -2.49
N ARG A 58 8.75 -19.36 -1.51
CA ARG A 58 9.67 -18.24 -1.71
C ARG A 58 11.00 -18.52 -1.02
N ARG A 59 11.94 -19.14 -1.75
CA ARG A 59 13.33 -19.32 -1.29
C ARG A 59 14.26 -18.32 -1.96
N ALA A 60 15.29 -17.90 -1.24
CA ALA A 60 16.23 -16.87 -1.71
C ALA A 60 16.85 -17.21 -3.08
N TYR A 61 17.15 -18.49 -3.35
CA TYR A 61 17.72 -18.94 -4.62
C TYR A 61 16.77 -18.80 -5.83
N LEU A 62 15.46 -18.71 -5.60
CA LEU A 62 14.46 -18.43 -6.65
C LEU A 62 14.47 -16.96 -7.08
N PHE A 63 15.26 -16.13 -6.41
CA PHE A 63 15.40 -14.72 -6.72
C PHE A 63 16.85 -14.37 -7.07
N THR A 64 16.99 -13.47 -8.02
CA THR A 64 18.26 -12.78 -8.28
C THR A 64 18.61 -11.86 -7.10
N LYS A 65 19.87 -11.45 -6.98
CA LYS A 65 20.31 -10.44 -6.00
C LYS A 65 19.54 -9.11 -6.08
N ARG A 66 18.92 -8.82 -7.23
CA ARG A 66 18.09 -7.63 -7.47
C ARG A 66 16.59 -7.84 -7.15
N GLY A 67 16.20 -9.02 -6.69
CA GLY A 67 14.82 -9.34 -6.29
C GLY A 67 13.86 -9.73 -7.44
N TYR A 68 14.37 -9.94 -8.66
CA TYR A 68 13.60 -10.56 -9.75
C TYR A 68 13.58 -12.08 -9.62
N ILE A 69 12.53 -12.74 -10.10
CA ILE A 69 12.49 -14.21 -10.23
C ILE A 69 13.68 -14.66 -11.09
N ASN A 70 14.42 -15.64 -10.59
CA ASN A 70 15.56 -16.24 -11.25
C ASN A 70 15.10 -17.26 -12.32
N ARG A 71 14.51 -16.75 -13.40
CA ARG A 71 13.94 -17.55 -14.50
C ARG A 71 14.99 -18.25 -15.37
N TRP A 72 14.55 -19.26 -16.09
CA TRP A 72 15.32 -20.02 -17.06
C TRP A 72 16.01 -19.10 -18.06
N ARG A 73 17.30 -19.37 -18.29
CA ARG A 73 18.14 -18.58 -19.18
C ARG A 73 18.27 -19.26 -20.53
N TYR A 74 18.11 -18.47 -21.58
CA TYR A 74 18.30 -18.89 -22.97
C TYR A 74 19.44 -18.09 -23.59
N LYS A 75 20.22 -18.72 -24.46
CA LYS A 75 21.25 -18.09 -25.30
C LYS A 75 21.15 -18.68 -26.71
N HIS A 76 20.99 -17.83 -27.72
CA HIS A 76 20.77 -18.25 -29.12
C HIS A 76 19.66 -19.31 -29.27
N GLY A 77 18.52 -19.09 -28.60
CA GLY A 77 17.39 -20.02 -28.62
C GLY A 77 17.58 -21.31 -27.83
N LYS A 78 18.78 -21.59 -27.28
CA LYS A 78 19.06 -22.80 -26.50
C LYS A 78 18.97 -22.53 -25.00
N HIS A 79 18.31 -23.43 -24.30
CA HIS A 79 18.20 -23.42 -22.85
C HIS A 79 19.58 -23.67 -22.20
N MET A 80 19.96 -22.88 -21.20
CA MET A 80 21.29 -22.93 -20.58
C MET A 80 21.37 -23.79 -19.31
N ALA A 81 20.29 -24.47 -18.93
CA ALA A 81 20.18 -25.21 -17.65
C ALA A 81 20.51 -24.34 -16.41
N LYS A 82 20.23 -23.04 -16.49
CA LYS A 82 20.47 -22.06 -15.43
C LYS A 82 19.18 -21.29 -15.14
N GLY A 83 18.89 -21.10 -13.86
CA GLY A 83 17.64 -20.50 -13.41
C GLY A 83 16.60 -21.57 -13.04
N TYR A 84 15.36 -21.11 -12.89
CA TYR A 84 14.17 -21.89 -12.52
C TYR A 84 12.97 -21.45 -13.36
N SER A 85 11.76 -21.83 -12.99
CA SER A 85 10.54 -21.27 -13.60
C SER A 85 10.46 -19.74 -13.43
N ASP A 86 9.80 -19.06 -14.36
CA ASP A 86 9.38 -17.66 -14.23
C ASP A 86 8.12 -17.49 -13.34
N HIS A 87 7.57 -18.61 -12.86
CA HIS A 87 6.52 -18.70 -11.84
C HIS A 87 7.08 -19.30 -10.53
N LEU A 88 6.57 -18.83 -9.41
CA LEU A 88 6.83 -19.40 -8.09
C LEU A 88 5.84 -20.52 -7.81
N PRO A 89 6.27 -21.66 -7.25
CA PRO A 89 5.36 -22.73 -6.87
C PRO A 89 4.35 -22.23 -5.82
N VAL A 90 3.09 -22.63 -6.00
CA VAL A 90 2.06 -22.54 -4.95
C VAL A 90 1.87 -23.92 -4.36
N TYR A 91 1.53 -23.98 -3.07
CA TYR A 91 1.32 -25.24 -2.37
C TYR A 91 0.15 -25.11 -1.39
N ALA A 92 -0.44 -26.26 -1.05
CA ALA A 92 -1.46 -26.46 -0.04
C ALA A 92 -1.29 -27.87 0.52
N TYR A 93 -1.65 -28.08 1.78
CA TYR A 93 -1.65 -29.41 2.39
C TYR A 93 -3.08 -29.96 2.45
N PHE A 94 -3.19 -31.27 2.25
CA PHE A 94 -4.44 -32.02 2.32
C PHE A 94 -4.22 -33.22 3.22
N ASP A 95 -5.25 -33.60 3.97
CA ASP A 95 -5.18 -34.67 4.95
C ASP A 95 -6.42 -35.56 4.83
N VAL A 96 -6.29 -36.82 5.27
CA VAL A 96 -7.39 -37.79 5.37
C VAL A 96 -8.07 -37.78 6.74
N HIS A 97 -7.49 -37.04 7.69
CA HIS A 97 -8.14 -36.76 8.96
C HIS A 97 -9.26 -35.73 8.76
N SER A 98 -10.41 -35.97 9.39
CA SER A 98 -11.56 -35.06 9.29
C SER A 98 -11.16 -33.64 9.65
N TYR A 99 -11.66 -32.71 8.84
CA TYR A 99 -11.58 -31.27 9.05
C TYR A 99 -11.76 -30.91 10.51
N LEU A 100 -10.66 -30.52 11.16
CA LEU A 100 -10.72 -29.85 12.44
C LEU A 100 -11.05 -28.40 12.15
N ARG A 101 -12.36 -28.08 12.19
CA ARG A 101 -12.78 -26.69 12.35
C ARG A 101 -11.98 -26.13 13.51
N GLU A 102 -11.19 -25.08 13.27
CA GLU A 102 -10.57 -24.36 14.38
C GLU A 102 -11.68 -24.08 15.40
N LYS A 103 -11.58 -24.66 16.60
CA LYS A 103 -12.53 -24.44 17.70
C LYS A 103 -12.60 -22.95 17.88
N ASP A 104 -13.71 -22.35 17.42
CA ASP A 104 -13.93 -20.90 17.27
C ASP A 104 -12.70 -20.12 17.72
N ALA A 105 -11.67 -20.06 16.87
CA ALA A 105 -10.56 -19.14 17.08
C ALA A 105 -11.27 -17.81 17.32
N PRO A 106 -11.12 -17.19 18.51
CA PRO A 106 -12.09 -16.27 19.06
C PRO A 106 -12.51 -15.33 17.97
N VAL A 107 -13.78 -15.46 17.56
CA VAL A 107 -14.45 -14.71 16.48
C VAL A 107 -13.71 -13.42 16.29
N VAL A 108 -12.86 -13.35 15.24
CA VAL A 108 -11.95 -12.23 14.92
C VAL A 108 -11.85 -11.27 16.09
N SER A 109 -11.04 -11.58 17.11
CA SER A 109 -10.88 -10.67 18.27
C SER A 109 -10.85 -9.24 17.74
N ALA A 110 -11.83 -8.43 18.15
CA ALA A 110 -12.21 -7.23 17.41
C ALA A 110 -10.96 -6.45 17.02
N LEU A 111 -10.78 -6.16 15.72
CA LEU A 111 -9.56 -5.55 15.20
C LEU A 111 -9.14 -4.41 16.11
N LYS A 112 -7.96 -4.53 16.72
CA LYS A 112 -7.50 -3.56 17.70
C LYS A 112 -7.43 -2.18 17.05
N ALA A 113 -8.22 -1.25 17.56
CA ALA A 113 -8.15 0.14 17.14
C ALA A 113 -6.81 0.75 17.58
N VAL A 114 -6.10 1.40 16.65
CA VAL A 114 -4.85 2.09 16.92
C VAL A 114 -4.88 3.49 16.29
N PRO A 115 -4.37 4.52 16.99
CA PRO A 115 -4.17 5.83 16.39
C PRO A 115 -3.01 5.78 15.38
N ILE A 116 -3.07 6.64 14.36
CA ILE A 116 -2.04 6.74 13.30
C ILE A 116 -0.65 6.96 13.89
N GLU A 117 -0.55 7.76 14.95
CA GLU A 117 0.67 8.07 15.69
C GLU A 117 1.43 6.81 16.11
N LYS A 118 0.71 5.78 16.58
CA LYS A 118 1.34 4.54 17.05
C LYS A 118 2.03 3.78 15.93
N LEU A 119 1.59 3.93 14.67
CA LEU A 119 2.21 3.24 13.54
C LEU A 119 3.65 3.69 13.31
N TYR A 120 3.98 4.94 13.65
CA TYR A 120 5.34 5.48 13.50
C TYR A 120 6.37 4.83 14.43
N ALA A 121 5.93 4.22 15.53
CA ALA A 121 6.80 3.48 16.44
C ALA A 121 7.03 2.01 16.02
N LEU A 122 6.32 1.54 14.99
CA LEU A 122 6.35 0.13 14.57
C LEU A 122 7.12 -0.01 13.26
N THR A 123 7.94 -1.04 13.12
CA THR A 123 8.55 -1.38 11.82
C THR A 123 7.60 -2.21 10.95
N SER A 124 6.81 -3.07 11.57
CA SER A 124 5.81 -3.95 10.92
C SER A 124 4.63 -4.22 11.85
N LEU A 125 3.53 -4.72 11.28
CA LEU A 125 2.37 -5.19 12.05
C LEU A 125 2.44 -6.70 12.24
N LYS A 126 2.29 -7.17 13.47
CA LYS A 126 2.14 -8.62 13.77
C LYS A 126 0.75 -9.13 13.36
N ASN A 127 -0.27 -8.33 13.63
CA ASN A 127 -1.67 -8.58 13.29
C ASN A 127 -2.27 -7.34 12.63
N PRO A 128 -3.30 -7.50 11.78
CA PRO A 128 -4.05 -6.36 11.27
C PRO A 128 -4.63 -5.49 12.39
N VAL A 129 -4.73 -4.20 12.14
CA VAL A 129 -5.26 -3.21 13.09
C VAL A 129 -6.36 -2.39 12.43
N ARG A 130 -7.18 -1.75 13.25
CA ARG A 130 -8.21 -0.81 12.79
C ARG A 130 -7.75 0.62 13.02
N ILE A 131 -7.96 1.51 12.04
CA ILE A 131 -7.88 2.96 12.23
C ILE A 131 -9.29 3.51 12.11
N ASP A 132 -9.76 4.15 13.17
CA ASP A 132 -11.10 4.73 13.21
C ASP A 132 -11.10 6.18 12.76
N ASN A 133 -12.17 6.62 12.10
CA ASN A 133 -12.36 8.02 11.66
C ASN A 133 -11.22 8.57 10.79
N ALA A 134 -10.66 7.76 9.90
CA ALA A 134 -9.63 8.18 8.96
C ALA A 134 -10.22 9.02 7.83
N VAL A 135 -9.89 10.31 7.81
CA VAL A 135 -10.24 11.24 6.73
C VAL A 135 -9.21 11.13 5.62
N VAL A 136 -9.65 10.96 4.38
CA VAL A 136 -8.78 11.00 3.19
C VAL A 136 -8.51 12.46 2.83
N VAL A 137 -7.38 12.99 3.29
CA VAL A 137 -7.04 14.43 3.17
C VAL A 137 -6.58 14.79 1.76
N PHE A 138 -5.83 13.90 1.11
CA PHE A 138 -5.28 14.17 -0.22
C PHE A 138 -5.17 12.85 -0.98
N LYS A 139 -5.59 12.82 -2.24
CA LYS A 139 -5.57 11.62 -3.08
C LYS A 139 -5.08 11.88 -4.49
N ARG A 140 -4.14 11.06 -4.97
CA ARG A 140 -3.67 11.06 -6.36
C ARG A 140 -3.54 9.62 -6.86
N GLY A 141 -4.48 9.20 -7.72
CA GLY A 141 -4.55 7.84 -8.22
C GLY A 141 -4.79 6.84 -7.10
N GLY A 142 -3.95 5.80 -7.01
CA GLY A 142 -3.96 4.81 -5.93
C GLY A 142 -3.24 5.25 -4.64
N ASN A 143 -2.77 6.50 -4.55
CA ASN A 143 -2.08 7.01 -3.38
C ASN A 143 -2.93 8.03 -2.64
N ALA A 144 -2.79 8.09 -1.31
CA ALA A 144 -3.45 9.10 -0.51
C ALA A 144 -2.68 9.44 0.77
N VAL A 145 -3.06 10.51 1.45
CA VAL A 145 -2.71 10.78 2.85
C VAL A 145 -3.99 10.79 3.66
N ILE A 146 -3.99 10.09 4.80
CA ILE A 146 -5.11 10.07 5.74
C ILE A 146 -4.73 10.70 7.08
N LYS A 147 -5.70 11.29 7.78
CA LYS A 147 -5.57 11.83 9.16
C LYS A 147 -6.80 11.48 9.99
N GLN A 148 -6.64 11.36 11.32
CA GLN A 148 -7.77 11.19 12.25
C GLN A 148 -8.27 12.52 12.82
N SER A 149 -7.42 13.55 12.87
CA SER A 149 -7.77 14.90 13.34
C SER A 149 -6.92 15.95 12.62
N PRO A 150 -7.34 17.24 12.60
CA PRO A 150 -6.57 18.33 12.00
C PRO A 150 -5.12 18.43 12.49
N GLU A 151 -4.89 18.33 13.80
CA GLU A 151 -3.57 18.45 14.43
C GLU A 151 -2.83 17.11 14.61
N GLY A 152 -3.52 16.00 14.35
CA GLY A 152 -2.95 14.65 14.45
C GLY A 152 -1.90 14.38 13.37
N ARG A 153 -1.30 13.18 13.41
CA ARG A 153 -0.37 12.71 12.38
C ARG A 153 -1.12 12.26 11.14
N GLY A 154 -0.63 12.69 9.97
CA GLY A 154 -0.96 12.01 8.73
C GLY A 154 -0.17 10.74 8.51
N ILE A 155 -0.65 9.87 7.63
CA ILE A 155 0.10 8.71 7.11
C ILE A 155 -0.22 8.49 5.64
N TYR A 156 0.80 8.14 4.87
CA TYR A 156 0.70 7.95 3.43
C TYR A 156 0.24 6.52 3.09
N LEU A 157 -0.73 6.42 2.20
CA LEU A 157 -1.21 5.19 1.59
C LEU A 157 -0.51 4.99 0.24
N TYR A 158 0.36 3.98 0.14
CA TYR A 158 1.09 3.70 -1.11
C TYR A 158 0.38 2.66 -1.97
N ALA A 159 -0.14 3.09 -3.11
CA ALA A 159 -0.78 2.24 -4.13
C ALA A 159 -1.90 1.32 -3.58
N THR A 160 -2.62 1.76 -2.55
CA THR A 160 -3.67 0.99 -1.87
C THR A 160 -4.95 1.79 -1.64
N ALA A 161 -5.02 3.04 -2.12
CA ALA A 161 -6.15 3.94 -1.91
C ALA A 161 -7.16 3.95 -3.08
N HIS A 162 -7.17 2.93 -3.94
CA HIS A 162 -8.00 2.93 -5.16
C HIS A 162 -9.50 3.04 -4.87
N ALA A 163 -9.97 2.37 -3.81
CA ALA A 163 -11.38 2.37 -3.39
C ALA A 163 -11.78 3.57 -2.52
N LEU A 164 -10.84 4.45 -2.15
CA LEU A 164 -11.09 5.56 -1.25
C LEU A 164 -11.39 6.85 -2.03
N LYS A 165 -12.13 7.77 -1.42
CA LYS A 165 -12.46 9.09 -1.99
C LYS A 165 -11.90 10.20 -1.09
N GLU A 166 -11.35 11.25 -1.70
CA GLU A 166 -10.86 12.44 -0.97
C GLU A 166 -12.02 13.13 -0.25
N GLY A 167 -11.81 13.63 0.98
CA GLY A 167 -12.84 14.23 1.83
C GLY A 167 -13.71 13.23 2.61
N VAL A 168 -13.64 11.94 2.30
CA VAL A 168 -14.48 10.92 2.95
C VAL A 168 -13.81 10.35 4.19
N ILE A 169 -14.62 10.04 5.21
CA ILE A 169 -14.23 9.48 6.50
C ILE A 169 -14.49 7.98 6.51
N TYR A 170 -13.47 7.19 6.84
CA TYR A 170 -13.56 5.73 6.91
C TYR A 170 -13.08 5.17 8.25
N ASP A 171 -13.68 4.07 8.70
CA ASP A 171 -12.95 3.11 9.52
C ASP A 171 -12.20 2.16 8.58
N LEU A 172 -10.91 1.95 8.81
CA LEU A 172 -10.00 1.25 7.91
C LEU A 172 -9.36 0.03 8.58
N LYS A 173 -9.29 -1.10 7.88
CA LYS A 173 -8.46 -2.25 8.25
C LYS A 173 -7.09 -2.09 7.61
N VAL A 174 -6.07 -1.92 8.43
CA VAL A 174 -4.67 -1.87 7.99
C VAL A 174 -4.04 -3.24 8.22
N GLU A 175 -3.60 -3.87 7.13
CA GLU A 175 -2.95 -5.19 7.20
C GLU A 175 -1.43 -5.09 7.18
N GLU A 176 -0.88 -4.06 6.52
CA GLU A 176 0.56 -3.96 6.33
C GLU A 176 1.02 -2.49 6.30
N ILE A 177 2.10 -2.22 7.02
CA ILE A 177 2.84 -0.96 7.00
C ILE A 177 4.25 -1.21 6.48
N GLY A 178 4.89 -0.16 5.98
CA GLY A 178 6.26 -0.20 5.52
C GLY A 178 6.96 1.14 5.69
N GLU A 179 8.22 1.16 5.27
CA GLU A 179 9.01 2.38 5.19
C GLU A 179 9.79 2.42 3.87
N TYR A 180 9.76 3.56 3.18
CA TYR A 180 10.50 3.78 1.94
C TYR A 180 11.42 4.98 2.09
N HIS A 181 12.72 4.73 2.23
CA HIS A 181 13.75 5.76 2.45
C HIS A 181 13.41 6.74 3.59
N GLY A 182 12.81 6.26 4.67
CA GLY A 182 12.39 7.05 5.83
C GLY A 182 10.94 7.53 5.79
N LEU A 183 10.22 7.41 4.66
CA LEU A 183 8.79 7.70 4.59
C LEU A 183 8.00 6.54 5.17
N LYS A 184 7.19 6.80 6.19
CA LYS A 184 6.28 5.84 6.79
C LYS A 184 5.05 5.67 5.92
N GLU A 185 4.71 4.44 5.57
CA GLU A 185 3.61 4.16 4.65
C GLU A 185 2.69 3.05 5.18
N ILE A 186 1.39 3.18 4.95
CA ILE A 186 0.47 2.06 4.93
C ILE A 186 0.45 1.54 3.50
N ILE A 187 0.68 0.24 3.40
CA ILE A 187 0.93 -0.39 2.13
C ILE A 187 -0.22 -1.37 1.80
N SER A 188 -0.93 -1.91 2.79
CA SER A 188 -2.18 -2.67 2.58
C SER A 188 -3.29 -2.15 3.50
N VAL A 189 -4.40 -1.66 2.91
CA VAL A 189 -5.57 -1.14 3.64
C VAL A 189 -6.88 -1.39 2.90
N TYR A 190 -7.96 -1.61 3.66
CA TYR A 190 -9.32 -1.78 3.15
C TYR A 190 -10.31 -0.93 3.94
N PRO A 191 -11.30 -0.30 3.29
CA PRO A 191 -12.40 0.34 3.99
C PRO A 191 -13.25 -0.73 4.68
N LEU A 192 -13.50 -0.53 5.97
CA LEU A 192 -14.47 -1.31 6.75
C LEU A 192 -15.83 -0.65 6.74
N LYS A 193 -15.84 0.67 6.93
CA LYS A 193 -17.07 1.46 7.03
C LYS A 193 -16.81 2.87 6.52
N GLU A 194 -17.71 3.39 5.69
CA GLU A 194 -17.80 4.81 5.35
C GLU A 194 -18.67 5.52 6.39
N LYS A 195 -18.23 6.67 6.90
CA LYS A 195 -18.88 7.37 8.02
C LYS A 195 -19.44 8.74 7.67
N GLY A 196 -19.13 9.25 6.47
CA GLY A 196 -19.57 10.55 5.98
C GLY A 196 -18.44 11.32 5.30
N GLU A 197 -18.68 12.60 5.06
CA GLU A 197 -17.76 13.49 4.36
C GLU A 197 -17.38 14.68 5.23
N THR A 198 -16.22 15.26 4.96
CA THR A 198 -15.75 16.49 5.58
C THR A 198 -14.89 17.26 4.58
N ASP A 199 -14.70 18.54 4.85
CA ASP A 199 -13.75 19.35 4.09
C ASP A 199 -12.31 18.93 4.42
N PRO A 200 -11.56 18.35 3.46
CA PRO A 200 -10.20 17.90 3.69
C PRO A 200 -9.23 19.07 3.96
N GLN A 201 -9.56 20.30 3.56
CA GLN A 201 -8.68 21.46 3.77
C GLN A 201 -8.47 21.78 5.25
N LYS A 202 -9.42 21.41 6.12
CA LYS A 202 -9.31 21.52 7.59
C LYS A 202 -8.14 20.71 8.16
N TYR A 203 -7.64 19.73 7.41
CA TYR A 203 -6.57 18.82 7.80
C TYR A 203 -5.23 19.18 7.14
N MET A 204 -5.17 20.26 6.36
CA MET A 204 -4.00 20.70 5.61
C MET A 204 -3.37 21.94 6.25
N ARG A 205 -2.05 22.04 6.14
CA ARG A 205 -1.27 23.17 6.65
C ARG A 205 -1.20 24.28 5.60
N GLN A 206 -1.37 25.53 6.01
CA GLN A 206 -1.18 26.71 5.15
C GLN A 206 0.22 27.34 5.27
N SER A 207 1.11 26.74 6.07
CA SER A 207 2.47 27.26 6.31
C SER A 207 3.50 26.14 6.43
N LEU A 208 4.74 26.45 6.02
CA LEU A 208 5.94 25.62 6.16
C LEU A 208 6.71 25.86 7.47
N ASP A 209 6.15 26.68 8.37
CA ASP A 209 6.79 27.05 9.63
C ASP A 209 6.95 25.84 10.58
N GLY A 210 7.97 25.90 11.43
CA GLY A 210 8.27 24.83 12.39
C GLY A 210 8.74 23.52 11.74
N ALA A 211 8.54 22.43 12.48
CA ALA A 211 8.97 21.10 12.07
C ALA A 211 8.13 20.54 10.92
N LEU A 212 8.80 20.06 9.88
CA LEU A 212 8.17 19.44 8.70
C LEU A 212 7.97 17.96 8.95
N LYS A 213 6.91 17.66 9.68
CA LYS A 213 6.43 16.31 9.92
C LYS A 213 6.09 15.64 8.58
N GLN A 214 6.67 14.48 8.31
CA GLN A 214 6.35 13.68 7.12
C GLN A 214 4.85 13.29 7.08
N ASN A 215 4.31 12.98 5.91
CA ASN A 215 2.92 12.61 5.68
C ASN A 215 1.89 13.70 6.04
N GLU A 216 2.30 14.96 5.99
CA GLU A 216 1.39 16.11 6.08
C GLU A 216 1.15 16.69 4.69
N ILE A 217 0.03 17.39 4.50
CA ILE A 217 -0.28 18.12 3.28
C ILE A 217 -0.17 19.61 3.57
N VAL A 218 0.59 20.32 2.74
CA VAL A 218 0.66 21.78 2.75
C VAL A 218 -0.10 22.31 1.54
N ARG A 219 -0.73 23.48 1.70
CA ARG A 219 -1.48 24.14 0.64
C ARG A 219 -1.14 25.62 0.55
N ASP A 220 -1.42 26.18 -0.62
CA ASP A 220 -1.31 27.60 -0.91
C ASP A 220 0.08 28.18 -0.62
N ILE A 221 1.12 27.45 -0.99
CA ILE A 221 2.52 27.86 -0.81
C ILE A 221 3.05 28.51 -2.07
N GLU A 222 3.66 29.68 -1.96
CA GLU A 222 4.33 30.36 -3.06
C GLU A 222 5.85 30.38 -2.86
N GLY A 223 6.59 30.31 -3.97
CA GLY A 223 8.05 30.39 -3.93
C GLY A 223 8.70 30.26 -5.30
N ILE A 224 10.01 30.45 -5.34
CA ILE A 224 10.82 30.35 -6.56
C ILE A 224 11.45 28.96 -6.62
N TYR A 225 11.29 28.28 -7.75
CA TYR A 225 11.96 27.02 -8.01
C TYR A 225 13.39 27.25 -8.51
N GLN A 226 14.36 26.60 -7.88
CA GLN A 226 15.74 26.65 -8.33
C GLN A 226 16.50 25.38 -7.93
N LYS A 227 17.10 24.70 -8.91
CA LYS A 227 17.99 23.53 -8.73
C LYS A 227 17.40 22.43 -7.84
N GLY A 228 16.09 22.14 -7.97
CA GLY A 228 15.41 21.11 -7.19
C GLY A 228 14.92 21.55 -5.81
N TYR A 229 14.93 22.85 -5.52
CA TYR A 229 14.43 23.43 -4.27
C TYR A 229 13.35 24.47 -4.55
N LEU A 230 12.43 24.60 -3.59
CA LEU A 230 11.54 25.74 -3.48
C LEU A 230 12.13 26.72 -2.47
N TYR A 231 12.31 27.96 -2.91
CA TYR A 231 12.72 29.09 -2.10
C TYR A 231 11.47 29.92 -1.77
N THR A 232 11.05 29.84 -0.53
CA THR A 232 9.98 30.70 0.02
C THR A 232 10.63 31.85 0.79
N GLN A 233 9.84 32.86 1.20
CA GLN A 233 10.34 33.95 2.04
C GLN A 233 10.97 33.45 3.36
N LYS A 234 10.48 32.34 3.91
CA LYS A 234 10.88 31.85 5.23
C LYS A 234 11.86 30.67 5.19
N LYS A 235 11.84 29.88 4.11
CA LYS A 235 12.50 28.58 4.09
C LYS A 235 12.87 28.12 2.69
N LYS A 236 14.04 27.48 2.59
CA LYS A 236 14.46 26.64 1.47
C LYS A 236 14.09 25.19 1.77
N ILE A 237 13.38 24.54 0.85
CA ILE A 237 12.94 23.15 1.00
C ILE A 237 13.13 22.37 -0.30
N PRO A 238 13.60 21.10 -0.28
CA PRO A 238 13.66 20.30 -1.50
C PRO A 238 12.26 20.16 -2.10
N LEU A 239 12.14 20.34 -3.42
CA LEU A 239 10.89 20.20 -4.16
C LEU A 239 11.06 19.11 -5.21
N TYR A 240 10.27 18.06 -5.08
CA TYR A 240 10.33 16.88 -5.94
C TYR A 240 9.04 16.72 -6.76
N PHE A 241 9.18 16.73 -8.08
CA PHE A 241 8.11 16.37 -9.00
C PHE A 241 8.13 14.87 -9.28
N LYS A 242 7.04 14.16 -8.97
CA LYS A 242 6.86 12.73 -9.30
C LYS A 242 6.93 12.50 -10.79
N ASN A 243 6.28 13.37 -11.57
CA ASN A 243 6.46 13.42 -13.01
C ASN A 243 7.55 14.44 -13.36
N LYS A 244 8.73 13.96 -13.75
CA LYS A 244 9.88 14.81 -14.09
C LYS A 244 9.63 15.76 -15.25
N LYS A 245 8.69 15.45 -16.15
CA LYS A 245 8.29 16.34 -17.27
C LYS A 245 7.58 17.61 -16.80
N LEU A 246 7.07 17.62 -15.56
CA LEU A 246 6.43 18.80 -14.96
C LEU A 246 7.41 19.71 -14.22
N THR A 247 8.70 19.37 -14.18
CA THR A 247 9.71 20.18 -13.48
C THR A 247 9.85 21.53 -14.18
N PRO A 248 9.62 22.66 -13.48
CA PRO A 248 9.77 24.00 -14.05
C PRO A 248 11.23 24.32 -14.38
N ARG A 249 11.44 25.39 -15.17
CA ARG A 249 12.78 25.97 -15.37
C ARG A 249 13.26 26.63 -14.08
N ASP A 250 14.58 26.67 -13.89
CA ASP A 250 15.17 27.40 -12.77
C ASP A 250 14.77 28.89 -12.84
N GLY A 251 14.46 29.47 -11.69
CA GLY A 251 13.96 30.84 -11.55
C GLY A 251 12.43 30.97 -11.67
N ALA A 252 11.71 29.91 -12.06
CA ALA A 252 10.26 29.96 -12.18
C ALA A 252 9.58 30.24 -10.83
N LYS A 253 8.68 31.23 -10.80
CA LYS A 253 7.80 31.48 -9.65
C LYS A 253 6.65 30.49 -9.68
N LEU A 254 6.39 29.83 -8.55
CA LEU A 254 5.37 28.80 -8.41
C LEU A 254 4.33 29.21 -7.37
N LYS A 255 3.06 28.93 -7.68
CA LYS A 255 2.00 28.75 -6.68
C LYS A 255 1.67 27.28 -6.57
N ILE A 256 1.99 26.69 -5.42
CA ILE A 256 1.71 25.30 -5.08
C ILE A 256 0.37 25.26 -4.36
N TYR A 257 -0.63 24.68 -5.01
CA TYR A 257 -1.95 24.46 -4.42
C TYR A 257 -1.90 23.38 -3.35
N TYR A 258 -1.18 22.28 -3.62
CA TYR A 258 -1.03 21.17 -2.69
C TYR A 258 0.35 20.55 -2.81
N ALA A 259 0.99 20.25 -1.69
CA ALA A 259 2.19 19.43 -1.66
C ALA A 259 2.14 18.46 -0.50
N HIS A 260 2.58 17.24 -0.74
CA HIS A 260 2.83 16.29 0.33
C HIS A 260 4.21 16.54 0.93
N ILE A 261 4.31 16.68 2.25
CA ILE A 261 5.58 16.60 2.98
C ILE A 261 6.02 15.13 3.00
N GLY A 262 6.68 14.71 1.92
CA GLY A 262 7.29 13.39 1.82
C GLY A 262 8.65 13.34 2.53
N TYR A 263 9.26 12.16 2.49
CA TYR A 263 10.57 11.91 3.06
C TYR A 263 11.36 11.01 2.13
N TYR A 264 12.58 11.42 1.77
CA TYR A 264 13.51 10.59 1.02
C TYR A 264 14.91 10.88 1.53
N LYS A 265 15.32 10.16 2.59
CA LYS A 265 16.50 10.44 3.43
C LYS A 265 16.48 11.81 4.13
N ARG A 266 15.60 12.72 3.72
CA ARG A 266 15.31 14.05 4.31
C ARG A 266 13.89 14.49 3.94
N PRO A 267 13.26 15.41 4.70
CA PRO A 267 11.97 15.99 4.34
C PRO A 267 12.02 16.72 2.99
N GLN A 268 10.96 16.60 2.20
CA GLN A 268 10.82 17.28 0.91
C GLN A 268 9.34 17.50 0.56
N LEU A 269 9.05 18.53 -0.22
CA LEU A 269 7.74 18.70 -0.83
C LEU A 269 7.65 17.81 -2.08
N VAL A 270 6.54 17.09 -2.20
CA VAL A 270 6.29 16.17 -3.32
C VAL A 270 5.07 16.66 -4.09
N ILE A 271 5.29 16.99 -5.36
CA ILE A 271 4.27 17.34 -6.35
C ILE A 271 3.94 16.09 -7.15
N TYR A 272 2.66 15.70 -7.17
CA TYR A 272 2.22 14.47 -7.83
C TYR A 272 1.77 14.72 -9.27
N SER A 273 1.16 15.87 -9.54
CA SER A 273 0.47 16.15 -10.79
C SER A 273 0.46 17.64 -11.14
N LYS A 274 0.04 17.97 -12.36
CA LYS A 274 -0.15 19.35 -12.82
C LYS A 274 -1.24 20.10 -12.04
N LYS A 275 -2.18 19.38 -11.40
CA LYS A 275 -3.24 19.99 -10.58
C LYS A 275 -2.74 20.59 -9.27
N ASP A 276 -1.52 20.23 -8.87
CA ASP A 276 -0.97 20.56 -7.56
C ASP A 276 -0.23 21.91 -7.55
N PHE A 277 0.03 22.51 -8.71
CA PHE A 277 0.75 23.77 -8.81
C PHE A 277 0.45 24.51 -10.12
N LYS A 278 0.77 25.80 -10.15
CA LYS A 278 0.92 26.59 -11.38
C LYS A 278 2.25 27.33 -11.38
N ILE A 279 2.77 27.57 -12.58
CA ILE A 279 3.85 28.55 -12.80
C ILE A 279 3.16 29.91 -12.90
N MET A 280 3.67 30.88 -12.16
CA MET A 280 3.21 32.26 -12.22
C MET A 280 4.03 33.01 -13.28
N GLU A 281 3.36 33.93 -13.97
CA GLU A 281 4.02 34.93 -14.82
C GLU A 281 4.88 35.88 -13.98
#